data_AF-D8G3P3-F1
#
_entry.id   AF-D8G3P3-F1
#
_cell.length_a   1.000
_cell.length_b   1.000
_cell.length_c   1.000
_cell.angle_alpha   90.00
_cell.angle_beta   90.00
_cell.angle_gamma   90.00
#
_symmetry.space_group_name_H-M   'P 1'
#
loop_
_entity.id
_entity.type
_entity.pdbx_description
1 polymer ?
#
loop_
_entity_poly.entity_id
_entity_poly.type
_entity_poly.pdbx_seq_one_letter_code
_entity_poly.pdbx_strand_id
1 'polypeptide(L)'
;MTKTQEKPTISVFGAKPNDAILVPEMPIAVRNNCQSGQWTIGDKDCGSKSSMTILKFSKFFGSLGQTQNTLWGQLWFVAESGELPHGVVMVTYIKGRSLNDFNCLVASVQARGVEPATGLFVPEFVKHSGQKPDDNGVVKPINYYSLKWSWVERSDWSVIDQAAAVLSDQNNLSRMIDLESTKSMVCLDNLPPHEIACLMAAHTNSRDETMALNSNGGIALPPAAEKVTADVF
;
A
#
# COMPACT_ATOMS: atom_id res chain seq x y z
N MET A 1 4.99 -58.25 3.29
CA MET A 1 5.73 -56.97 3.16
C MET A 1 5.25 -56.27 1.90
N THR A 2 4.31 -55.33 2.05
CA THR A 2 3.82 -54.49 0.97
C THR A 2 4.81 -53.36 0.75
N LYS A 3 5.49 -53.34 -0.41
CA LYS A 3 6.30 -52.20 -0.82
C LYS A 3 5.36 -51.02 -1.03
N THR A 4 5.41 -50.04 -0.14
CA THR A 4 4.79 -48.74 -0.36
C THR A 4 5.46 -48.14 -1.60
N GLN A 5 4.74 -48.06 -2.71
CA GLN A 5 5.24 -47.36 -3.90
C GLN A 5 5.46 -45.90 -3.51
N GLU A 6 6.71 -45.45 -3.55
CA GLU A 6 7.03 -44.03 -3.47
C GLU A 6 6.28 -43.31 -4.58
N LYS A 7 5.46 -42.34 -4.19
CA LYS A 7 4.74 -41.51 -5.17
C LYS A 7 5.77 -40.78 -6.02
N PRO A 8 5.61 -40.74 -7.36
CA PRO A 8 6.52 -40.01 -8.21
C PRO A 8 6.57 -38.54 -7.81
N THR A 9 7.78 -38.04 -7.53
CA THR A 9 8.03 -36.65 -7.15
C THR A 9 8.11 -35.80 -8.41
N ILE A 10 7.09 -34.98 -8.65
CA ILE A 10 7.09 -33.99 -9.72
C ILE A 10 7.34 -32.62 -9.10
N SER A 11 8.38 -31.91 -9.55
CA SER A 11 8.72 -30.55 -9.10
C SER A 11 8.75 -29.62 -10.31
N VAL A 12 7.58 -29.03 -10.63
CA VAL A 12 7.42 -28.10 -11.77
C VAL A 12 7.77 -26.67 -11.35
N PHE A 13 7.51 -26.32 -10.09
CA PHE A 13 7.64 -24.95 -9.57
C PHE A 13 8.77 -24.80 -8.54
N GLY A 14 9.59 -25.85 -8.36
CA GLY A 14 10.60 -25.92 -7.31
C GLY A 14 10.01 -26.17 -5.92
N ALA A 15 10.90 -26.30 -4.92
CA ALA A 15 10.55 -26.38 -3.52
C ALA A 15 11.28 -25.27 -2.75
N LYS A 16 10.57 -24.55 -1.89
CA LYS A 16 11.18 -23.54 -1.01
C LYS A 16 12.03 -24.25 0.05
N PRO A 17 13.30 -23.88 0.25
CA PRO A 17 14.03 -24.31 1.44
C PRO A 17 13.30 -23.90 2.72
N ASN A 18 13.38 -24.71 3.77
CA ASN A 18 12.68 -24.44 5.04
C ASN A 18 13.12 -23.09 5.65
N ASP A 19 14.38 -22.72 5.47
CA ASP A 19 15.00 -21.53 6.05
C ASP A 19 15.13 -20.37 5.04
N ALA A 20 14.27 -20.32 4.02
CA ALA A 20 14.27 -19.25 3.02
C ALA A 20 12.96 -18.47 3.01
N ILE A 21 13.03 -17.16 2.84
CA ILE A 21 11.87 -16.34 2.51
C ILE A 21 11.66 -16.39 0.99
N LEU A 22 10.45 -16.76 0.56
CA LEU A 22 10.08 -16.76 -0.85
C LEU A 22 9.74 -15.34 -1.30
N VAL A 23 10.44 -14.82 -2.32
CA VAL A 23 10.05 -13.58 -3.02
C VAL A 23 9.29 -13.99 -4.28
N PRO A 24 7.96 -13.81 -4.34
CA PRO A 24 7.19 -14.21 -5.50
C PRO A 24 7.50 -13.33 -6.71
N GLU A 25 7.40 -13.89 -7.92
CA GLU A 25 7.58 -13.11 -9.15
C GLU A 25 6.49 -12.03 -9.30
N MET A 26 5.28 -12.35 -8.86
CA MET A 26 4.17 -11.40 -8.78
C MET A 26 3.88 -11.03 -7.32
N PRO A 27 3.68 -9.75 -7.00
CA PRO A 27 3.34 -9.31 -5.66
C PRO A 27 2.07 -9.97 -5.13
N ILE A 28 2.13 -10.52 -3.91
CA ILE A 28 0.94 -11.01 -3.21
C ILE A 28 0.35 -9.85 -2.42
N ALA A 29 -0.68 -9.22 -2.99
CA ALA A 29 -1.37 -8.10 -2.36
C ALA A 29 -2.30 -8.58 -1.23
N VAL A 30 -1.93 -8.24 -0.01
CA VAL A 30 -2.73 -8.45 1.20
C VAL A 30 -3.51 -7.17 1.49
N ARG A 31 -4.83 -7.23 1.42
CA ARG A 31 -5.70 -6.08 1.68
C ARG A 31 -6.13 -6.06 3.14
N ASN A 32 -6.13 -4.88 3.73
CA ASN A 32 -6.79 -4.61 5.00
C ASN A 32 -8.27 -4.28 4.73
N ASN A 33 -9.17 -5.23 4.98
CA ASN A 33 -10.60 -5.02 4.83
C ASN A 33 -11.13 -4.15 5.97
N CYS A 34 -11.25 -2.84 5.72
CA CYS A 34 -11.74 -1.88 6.70
C CYS A 34 -13.23 -2.05 7.07
N GLN A 35 -13.99 -2.92 6.38
CA GLN A 35 -15.39 -3.18 6.73
C GLN A 35 -15.50 -4.31 7.75
N SER A 36 -14.72 -5.39 7.59
CA SER A 36 -14.76 -6.56 8.48
C SER A 36 -13.67 -6.57 9.55
N GLY A 37 -12.62 -5.76 9.42
CA GLY A 37 -11.49 -5.77 10.34
C GLY A 37 -10.61 -7.01 10.18
N GLN A 38 -10.36 -7.42 8.93
CA GLN A 38 -9.62 -8.64 8.59
C GLN A 38 -8.64 -8.39 7.44
N TRP A 39 -7.62 -9.23 7.37
CA TRP A 39 -6.74 -9.35 6.22
C TRP A 39 -7.40 -10.20 5.14
N THR A 40 -7.22 -9.83 3.88
CA THR A 40 -7.71 -10.63 2.76
C THR A 40 -6.65 -10.78 1.67
N ILE A 41 -6.65 -11.95 1.03
CA ILE A 41 -5.83 -12.25 -0.15
C ILE A 41 -6.79 -12.71 -1.25
N GLY A 42 -6.88 -11.95 -2.33
CA GLY A 42 -7.98 -12.12 -3.29
C GLY A 42 -9.33 -11.99 -2.57
N ASP A 43 -10.15 -13.04 -2.67
CA ASP A 43 -11.47 -13.13 -2.03
C ASP A 43 -11.46 -13.94 -0.72
N LYS A 44 -10.28 -14.37 -0.26
CA LYS A 44 -10.13 -15.19 0.95
C LYS A 44 -9.83 -14.32 2.18
N ASP A 45 -10.68 -14.42 3.19
CA ASP A 45 -10.41 -13.88 4.52
C ASP A 45 -9.30 -14.68 5.23
N CYS A 46 -8.31 -13.97 5.74
CA CYS A 46 -7.10 -14.50 6.36
C CYS A 46 -6.96 -14.00 7.80
N GLY A 47 -8.07 -13.94 8.54
CA GLY A 47 -8.09 -13.54 9.95
C GLY A 47 -7.78 -12.07 10.21
N SER A 48 -7.64 -11.72 11.49
CA SER A 48 -7.42 -10.33 11.93
C SER A 48 -6.09 -10.15 12.66
N LYS A 49 -5.34 -11.23 12.89
CA LYS A 49 -4.10 -11.20 13.66
C LYS A 49 -2.92 -11.39 12.71
N SER A 50 -1.89 -10.58 12.92
CA SER A 50 -0.61 -10.76 12.27
C SER A 50 0.45 -10.04 13.08
N SER A 51 1.63 -10.65 13.18
CA SER A 51 2.87 -9.92 13.44
C SER A 51 3.74 -10.06 12.21
N MET A 52 4.49 -9.02 11.89
CA MET A 52 5.23 -8.97 10.64
C MET A 52 6.60 -8.32 10.79
N THR A 53 7.54 -8.83 10.01
CA THR A 53 8.79 -8.14 9.70
C THR A 53 8.59 -7.33 8.42
N ILE A 54 8.81 -6.03 8.50
CA ILE A 54 8.70 -5.11 7.35
C ILE A 54 10.08 -5.04 6.68
N LEU A 55 10.11 -5.38 5.39
CA LEU A 55 11.31 -5.43 4.57
C LEU A 55 11.57 -4.11 3.83
N LYS A 56 10.49 -3.46 3.37
CA LYS A 56 10.57 -2.21 2.62
C LYS A 56 9.32 -1.38 2.85
N PHE A 57 9.50 -0.07 2.97
CA PHE A 57 8.43 0.90 3.03
C PHE A 57 8.67 1.98 1.98
N SER A 58 7.61 2.34 1.26
CA SER A 58 7.62 3.44 0.29
C SER A 58 6.36 4.27 0.43
N LYS A 59 6.47 5.58 0.23
CA LYS A 59 5.33 6.51 0.25
C LYS A 59 4.86 6.78 -1.16
N PHE A 60 3.55 6.83 -1.33
CA PHE A 60 2.89 7.10 -2.60
C PHE A 60 1.80 8.16 -2.43
N PHE A 61 1.54 8.90 -3.50
CA PHE A 61 0.35 9.74 -3.63
C PHE A 61 -0.45 9.32 -4.87
N GLY A 62 -1.76 9.17 -4.73
CA GLY A 62 -2.65 8.90 -5.86
C GLY A 62 -3.86 8.05 -5.48
N SER A 63 -4.33 7.26 -6.44
CA SER A 63 -5.57 6.52 -6.34
C SER A 63 -5.35 5.00 -6.32
N LEU A 64 -6.06 4.32 -5.43
CA LEU A 64 -6.08 2.85 -5.32
C LEU A 64 -7.50 2.36 -5.03
N GLY A 65 -8.01 1.49 -5.91
CA GLY A 65 -9.39 1.04 -5.87
C GLY A 65 -10.38 2.21 -5.90
N GLN A 66 -11.30 2.25 -4.93
CA GLN A 66 -12.30 3.31 -4.82
C GLN A 66 -11.78 4.60 -4.16
N THR A 67 -10.55 4.59 -3.65
CA THR A 67 -9.99 5.73 -2.93
C THR A 67 -9.17 6.58 -3.88
N GLN A 68 -9.49 7.87 -3.94
CA GLN A 68 -8.89 8.80 -4.89
C GLN A 68 -7.94 9.78 -4.20
N ASN A 69 -6.84 10.13 -4.88
CA ASN A 69 -5.93 11.24 -4.57
C ASN A 69 -5.57 11.38 -3.09
N THR A 70 -4.95 10.34 -2.52
CA THR A 70 -4.54 10.34 -1.11
C THR A 70 -3.13 9.81 -0.92
N LEU A 71 -2.59 10.00 0.29
CA LEU A 71 -1.31 9.43 0.69
C LEU A 71 -1.46 7.97 1.08
N TRP A 72 -0.56 7.16 0.55
CA TRP A 72 -0.44 5.73 0.81
C TRP A 72 0.95 5.39 1.29
N GLY A 73 1.03 4.45 2.22
CA GLY A 73 2.24 3.72 2.54
C GLY A 73 2.15 2.32 1.96
N GLN A 74 3.11 1.96 1.12
CA GLN A 74 3.29 0.59 0.66
C GLN A 74 4.26 -0.13 1.60
N LEU A 75 3.84 -1.27 2.12
CA LEU A 75 4.63 -2.09 3.03
C LEU A 75 4.87 -3.45 2.41
N TRP A 76 6.13 -3.79 2.21
CA TRP A 76 6.56 -5.14 1.88
C TRP A 76 6.97 -5.85 3.16
N PHE A 77 6.40 -7.03 3.40
CA PHE A 77 6.56 -7.70 4.69
C PHE A 77 6.48 -9.22 4.57
N VAL A 78 6.91 -9.90 5.63
CA VAL A 78 6.68 -11.33 5.86
C VAL A 78 5.90 -11.47 7.16
N ALA A 79 4.85 -12.30 7.13
CA ALA A 79 4.12 -12.64 8.34
C ALA A 79 4.92 -13.63 9.18
N GLU A 80 5.04 -13.33 10.46
CA GLU A 80 5.70 -14.17 11.47
C GLU A 80 4.70 -14.87 12.40
N SER A 81 3.48 -14.35 12.49
CA SER A 81 2.39 -14.99 13.22
C SER A 81 1.04 -14.65 12.60
N GLY A 82 -0.01 -15.27 13.11
CA GLY A 82 -1.37 -15.08 12.62
C GLY A 82 -1.67 -15.94 11.40
N GLU A 83 -2.75 -15.59 10.70
CA GLU A 83 -3.36 -16.46 9.69
C GLU A 83 -2.94 -16.16 8.24
N LEU A 84 -2.03 -15.19 8.04
CA LEU A 84 -1.42 -14.92 6.75
C LEU A 84 -0.36 -15.99 6.38
N PRO A 85 -0.05 -16.19 5.09
CA PRO A 85 1.03 -17.09 4.66
C PRO A 85 2.38 -16.71 5.28
N HIS A 86 3.07 -17.69 5.88
CA HIS A 86 4.39 -17.47 6.48
C HIS A 86 5.52 -17.74 5.49
N GLY A 87 6.64 -17.03 5.68
CA GLY A 87 7.86 -17.24 4.89
C GLY A 87 7.73 -16.89 3.40
N VAL A 88 6.78 -16.03 3.04
CA VAL A 88 6.59 -15.46 1.70
C VAL A 88 6.48 -13.94 1.83
N VAL A 89 7.12 -13.21 0.93
CA VAL A 89 7.02 -11.75 0.85
C VAL A 89 5.64 -11.36 0.29
N MET A 90 4.97 -10.47 1.01
CA MET A 90 3.67 -9.92 0.68
C MET A 90 3.72 -8.40 0.68
N VAL A 91 2.74 -7.76 0.04
CA VAL A 91 2.61 -6.31 0.01
C VAL A 91 1.25 -5.87 0.56
N THR A 92 1.22 -4.80 1.35
CA THR A 92 -0.03 -4.16 1.78
C THR A 92 0.05 -2.65 1.65
N TYR A 93 -1.11 -2.01 1.68
CA TYR A 93 -1.27 -0.57 1.49
C TYR A 93 -2.03 0.03 2.66
N ILE A 94 -1.43 1.01 3.32
CA ILE A 94 -2.04 1.74 4.42
C ILE A 94 -2.21 3.22 4.10
N LYS A 95 -3.25 3.84 4.66
CA LYS A 95 -3.57 5.26 4.46
C LYS A 95 -4.23 5.84 5.70
N GLY A 96 -4.39 7.16 5.72
CA GLY A 96 -5.14 7.87 6.76
C GLY A 96 -4.64 7.54 8.17
N ARG A 97 -5.56 7.14 9.06
CA ARG A 97 -5.22 6.81 10.47
C ARG A 97 -4.13 5.75 10.58
N SER A 98 -4.23 4.67 9.80
CA SER A 98 -3.27 3.57 9.85
C SER A 98 -1.85 4.01 9.46
N LEU A 99 -1.75 4.86 8.45
CA LEU A 99 -0.45 5.38 7.99
C LEU A 99 0.12 6.40 8.97
N ASN A 100 -0.72 7.25 9.56
CA ASN A 100 -0.28 8.22 10.54
C ASN A 100 0.27 7.53 11.80
N ASP A 101 -0.49 6.57 12.34
CA ASP A 101 -0.10 5.78 13.50
C ASP A 101 1.21 5.02 13.25
N PHE A 102 1.35 4.38 12.08
CA PHE A 102 2.58 3.73 11.66
C PHE A 102 3.80 4.67 11.66
N ASN A 103 3.70 5.84 11.03
CA ASN A 103 4.82 6.79 10.98
C ASN A 103 5.19 7.32 12.38
N CYS A 104 4.19 7.60 13.23
CA CYS A 104 4.42 8.00 14.62
C CYS A 104 5.16 6.91 15.40
N LEU A 105 4.75 5.65 15.24
CA LEU A 105 5.41 4.51 15.87
C LEU A 105 6.87 4.38 15.40
N VAL A 106 7.11 4.41 14.09
CA VAL A 106 8.47 4.35 13.51
C VAL A 106 9.35 5.46 14.07
N ALA A 107 8.88 6.71 14.07
CA ALA A 107 9.63 7.84 14.62
C ALA A 107 9.92 7.66 16.12
N SER A 108 8.95 7.15 16.89
CA SER A 108 9.14 6.85 18.31
C SER A 108 10.18 5.75 18.54
N VAL A 109 10.23 4.73 17.68
CA VAL A 109 11.22 3.64 17.79
C VAL A 109 12.62 4.18 17.47
N GLN A 110 12.76 4.95 16.39
CA GLN A 110 14.01 5.58 15.99
C GLN A 110 14.55 6.57 17.02
N ALA A 111 13.66 7.35 17.66
CA ALA A 111 14.05 8.30 18.71
C ALA A 111 14.70 7.62 19.94
N ARG A 112 14.48 6.32 20.14
CA ARG A 112 15.14 5.50 21.18
C ARG A 112 16.51 4.97 20.73
N GLY A 113 16.96 5.27 19.51
CA GLY A 113 18.20 4.74 18.94
C GLY A 113 18.10 3.31 18.41
N VAL A 114 16.88 2.80 18.17
CA VAL A 114 16.65 1.44 17.69
C VAL A 114 16.24 1.49 16.21
N GLU A 115 16.85 0.63 15.39
CA GLU A 115 16.44 0.42 13.99
C GLU A 115 15.08 -0.31 13.96
N PRO A 116 13.98 0.34 13.52
CA PRO A 116 12.65 -0.26 13.56
C PRO A 116 12.54 -1.58 12.79
N ALA A 117 13.31 -1.76 11.72
CA ALA A 117 13.31 -2.99 10.92
C ALA A 117 13.77 -4.24 11.68
N THR A 118 14.44 -4.08 12.82
CA THR A 118 14.87 -5.21 13.67
C THR A 118 13.78 -5.76 14.59
N GLY A 119 12.65 -5.06 14.71
CA GLY A 119 11.53 -5.45 15.55
C GLY A 119 10.36 -6.08 14.80
N LEU A 120 9.37 -6.52 15.57
CA LEU A 120 8.08 -7.00 15.09
C LEU A 120 7.07 -5.88 15.07
N PHE A 121 6.45 -5.65 13.91
CA PHE A 121 5.29 -4.80 13.80
C PHE A 121 4.02 -5.63 14.02
N VAL A 122 3.16 -5.15 14.92
CA VAL A 122 1.91 -5.82 15.30
C VAL A 122 0.74 -4.89 14.98
N PRO A 123 0.13 -5.02 13.79
CA PRO A 123 -1.09 -4.31 13.45
C PRO A 123 -2.32 -4.92 14.13
N GLU A 124 -3.16 -4.06 14.70
CA GLU A 124 -4.43 -4.40 15.32
C GLU A 124 -5.58 -3.66 14.64
N PHE A 125 -6.64 -4.37 14.26
CA PHE A 125 -7.84 -3.75 13.71
C PHE A 125 -8.68 -3.08 14.80
N VAL A 126 -8.69 -1.76 14.80
CA VAL A 126 -9.48 -0.94 15.74
C VAL A 126 -10.74 -0.45 15.04
N LYS A 127 -11.90 -0.72 15.64
CA LYS A 127 -13.20 -0.25 15.15
C LYS A 127 -13.40 1.22 15.49
N HIS A 128 -13.88 1.97 14.52
CA HIS A 128 -14.26 3.38 14.66
C HIS A 128 -15.69 3.57 14.17
N SER A 129 -16.38 4.50 14.81
CA SER A 129 -17.63 5.04 14.30
C SER A 129 -17.34 6.38 13.64
N GLY A 130 -17.98 6.62 12.49
CA GLY A 130 -17.86 7.85 11.74
C GLY A 130 -19.16 8.14 10.99
N GLN A 131 -19.07 9.08 10.06
CA GLN A 131 -20.19 9.48 9.23
C GLN A 131 -19.72 9.60 7.79
N LYS A 132 -20.55 9.16 6.83
CA LYS A 132 -20.28 9.31 5.40
C LYS A 132 -21.59 9.66 4.69
N PRO A 133 -21.59 10.64 3.77
CA PRO A 133 -22.74 10.88 2.90
C PRO A 133 -22.99 9.66 2.01
N ASP A 134 -24.25 9.28 1.86
CA ASP A 134 -24.68 8.32 0.85
C ASP A 134 -24.71 8.97 -0.55
N ASP A 135 -25.12 8.20 -1.57
CA ASP A 135 -25.17 8.66 -2.95
C ASP A 135 -26.14 9.84 -3.18
N ASN A 136 -27.04 10.10 -2.22
CA ASN A 136 -27.97 11.23 -2.23
C ASN A 136 -27.49 12.40 -1.34
N GLY A 137 -26.26 12.33 -0.83
CA GLY A 137 -25.67 13.34 0.05
C GLY A 137 -26.15 13.27 1.50
N VAL A 138 -26.95 12.28 1.88
CA VAL A 138 -27.46 12.15 3.26
C VAL A 138 -26.39 11.51 4.13
N VAL A 139 -25.96 12.24 5.17
CA VAL A 139 -24.93 11.77 6.10
C VAL A 139 -25.46 10.64 6.97
N LYS A 140 -24.90 9.44 6.80
CA LYS A 140 -25.24 8.25 7.58
C LYS A 140 -24.09 7.84 8.50
N PRO A 141 -24.40 7.31 9.70
CA PRO A 141 -23.38 6.72 10.55
C PRO A 141 -22.79 5.48 9.85
N ILE A 142 -21.46 5.36 9.89
CA ILE A 142 -20.73 4.21 9.39
C ILE A 142 -19.81 3.67 10.48
N ASN A 143 -19.58 2.36 10.46
CA ASN A 143 -18.50 1.74 11.21
C ASN A 143 -17.42 1.30 10.22
N TYR A 144 -16.17 1.54 10.58
CA TYR A 144 -15.02 1.09 9.81
C TYR A 144 -13.87 0.76 10.74
N TYR A 145 -12.93 -0.03 10.25
CA TYR A 145 -11.72 -0.41 10.95
C TYR A 145 -10.51 0.33 10.40
N SER A 146 -9.57 0.63 11.28
CA SER A 146 -8.21 1.05 10.89
C SER A 146 -7.19 0.18 11.60
N LEU A 147 -5.93 0.26 11.17
CA LEU A 147 -4.84 -0.47 11.82
C LEU A 147 -4.18 0.45 12.83
N LYS A 148 -4.12 0.01 14.08
CA LYS A 148 -3.24 0.56 15.10
C LYS A 148 -2.00 -0.31 15.17
N TRP A 149 -0.83 0.30 15.21
CA TRP A 149 0.44 -0.39 15.16
C TRP A 149 1.08 -0.41 16.55
N SER A 150 1.64 -1.56 16.90
CA SER A 150 2.57 -1.71 18.00
C SER A 150 3.90 -2.25 17.48
N TRP A 151 4.98 -1.99 18.20
CA TRP A 151 6.30 -2.50 17.89
C TRP A 151 6.83 -3.27 19.09
N VAL A 152 7.35 -4.46 18.85
CA VAL A 152 7.88 -5.35 19.89
C VAL A 152 9.29 -5.75 19.51
N GLU A 153 10.19 -5.74 20.49
CA GLU A 153 11.55 -6.22 20.30
C GLU A 153 11.57 -7.74 20.07
N ARG A 154 12.39 -8.20 19.12
CA ARG A 154 12.45 -9.61 18.74
C ARG A 154 13.40 -10.38 19.66
N SER A 155 13.01 -11.59 20.03
CA SER A 155 13.88 -12.52 20.76
C SER A 155 14.58 -13.52 19.82
N ASP A 156 13.89 -13.96 18.77
CA ASP A 156 14.45 -14.82 17.73
C ASP A 156 14.93 -13.94 16.58
N TRP A 157 16.13 -14.16 16.04
CA TRP A 157 16.72 -13.38 14.95
C TRP A 157 16.71 -14.09 13.59
N SER A 158 16.26 -15.34 13.52
CA SER A 158 16.28 -16.17 12.31
C SER A 158 15.64 -15.52 11.08
N VAL A 159 14.47 -14.90 11.27
CA VAL A 159 13.73 -14.20 10.19
C VAL A 159 14.48 -12.95 9.71
N ILE A 160 15.24 -12.27 10.57
CA ILE A 160 16.01 -11.09 10.20
C ILE A 160 17.20 -11.49 9.33
N ASP A 161 17.88 -12.58 9.64
CA ASP A 161 18.98 -13.08 8.80
C ASP A 161 18.46 -13.46 7.40
N GLN A 162 17.30 -14.10 7.33
CA GLN A 162 16.64 -14.43 6.07
C GLN A 162 16.20 -13.16 5.31
N ALA A 163 15.65 -12.18 6.02
CA ALA A 163 15.24 -10.89 5.46
C ALA A 163 16.43 -10.11 4.89
N ALA A 164 17.56 -10.09 5.61
CA ALA A 164 18.80 -9.48 5.16
C ALA A 164 19.32 -10.17 3.88
N ALA A 165 19.27 -11.51 3.83
CA ALA A 165 19.62 -12.25 2.62
C ALA A 165 18.72 -11.87 1.43
N VAL A 166 17.41 -11.77 1.64
CA VAL A 166 16.46 -11.31 0.61
C VAL A 166 16.82 -9.91 0.11
N LEU A 167 17.06 -8.97 1.02
CA LEU A 167 17.35 -7.57 0.69
C LEU A 167 18.74 -7.36 0.07
N SER A 168 19.68 -8.29 0.29
CA SER A 168 21.03 -8.23 -0.32
C SER A 168 21.05 -8.57 -1.82
N ASP A 169 20.02 -9.27 -2.31
CA ASP A 169 19.89 -9.64 -3.72
C ASP A 169 19.12 -8.57 -4.50
N GLN A 170 19.80 -7.97 -5.48
CA GLN A 170 19.21 -6.95 -6.37
C GLN A 170 18.02 -7.48 -7.18
N ASN A 171 18.01 -8.76 -7.54
CA ASN A 171 16.87 -9.36 -8.25
C ASN A 171 15.62 -9.39 -7.35
N ASN A 172 15.78 -9.63 -6.05
CA ASN A 172 14.67 -9.56 -5.11
C ASN A 172 14.19 -8.13 -4.90
N LEU A 173 15.11 -7.16 -4.75
CA LEU A 173 14.76 -5.75 -4.60
C LEU A 173 13.96 -5.22 -5.80
N SER A 174 14.37 -5.59 -7.02
CA SER A 174 13.66 -5.21 -8.25
C SER A 174 12.27 -5.83 -8.37
N ARG A 175 12.01 -6.96 -7.72
CA ARG A 175 10.67 -7.59 -7.63
C ARG A 175 9.79 -6.97 -6.55
N MET A 176 10.37 -6.25 -5.59
CA MET A 176 9.62 -5.54 -4.54
C MET A 176 9.06 -4.20 -5.03
N ILE A 177 8.30 -4.28 -6.12
CA ILE A 177 7.49 -3.22 -6.70
C ILE A 177 6.18 -3.83 -7.21
N ASP A 178 5.06 -3.17 -6.92
CA ASP A 178 3.73 -3.62 -7.33
C ASP A 178 3.21 -2.69 -8.40
N LEU A 179 3.73 -2.90 -9.62
CA LEU A 179 3.46 -2.06 -10.79
C LEU A 179 1.97 -1.94 -11.11
N GLU A 180 1.21 -3.01 -10.91
CA GLU A 180 -0.22 -3.03 -11.25
C GLU A 180 -1.03 -2.16 -10.27
N SER A 181 -0.81 -2.33 -8.96
CA SER A 181 -1.54 -1.52 -7.97
C SER A 181 -1.07 -0.08 -7.93
N THR A 182 0.20 0.21 -8.25
CA THR A 182 0.75 1.58 -8.21
C THR A 182 0.63 2.35 -9.52
N LYS A 183 -0.02 1.81 -10.55
CA LYS A 183 -0.13 2.49 -11.87
C LYS A 183 -0.79 3.87 -11.83
N SER A 184 -1.65 4.12 -10.84
CA SER A 184 -2.35 5.40 -10.63
C SER A 184 -1.79 6.17 -9.43
N MET A 185 -0.53 5.91 -9.07
CA MET A 185 0.15 6.53 -7.94
C MET A 185 1.56 6.98 -8.33
N VAL A 186 2.02 8.05 -7.68
CA VAL A 186 3.38 8.57 -7.80
C VAL A 186 4.15 8.21 -6.54
N CYS A 187 5.31 7.58 -6.69
CA CYS A 187 6.22 7.32 -5.58
C CYS A 187 6.86 8.63 -5.10
N LEU A 188 6.89 8.83 -3.78
CA LEU A 188 7.34 10.07 -3.14
C LEU A 188 8.74 9.97 -2.55
N ASP A 189 9.33 8.77 -2.49
CA ASP A 189 10.56 8.51 -1.73
C ASP A 189 11.75 9.39 -2.16
N ASN A 190 11.78 9.81 -3.43
CA ASN A 190 12.85 10.63 -4.00
C ASN A 190 12.41 12.06 -4.35
N LEU A 191 11.20 12.47 -3.94
CA LEU A 191 10.69 13.80 -4.24
C LEU A 191 10.97 14.77 -3.09
N PRO A 192 11.43 16.00 -3.37
CA PRO A 192 11.59 17.01 -2.35
C PRO A 192 10.22 17.47 -1.81
N PRO A 193 10.13 17.94 -0.55
CA PRO A 193 8.86 18.28 0.08
C PRO A 193 7.99 19.29 -0.69
N HIS A 194 8.62 20.24 -1.40
CA HIS A 194 7.89 21.24 -2.19
C HIS A 194 7.21 20.63 -3.43
N GLU A 195 7.85 19.67 -4.10
CA GLU A 195 7.23 18.95 -5.23
C GLU A 195 6.07 18.09 -4.77
N ILE A 196 6.20 17.43 -3.61
CA ILE A 196 5.10 16.67 -2.99
C ILE A 196 3.92 17.61 -2.70
N ALA A 197 4.18 18.80 -2.15
CA ALA A 197 3.14 19.79 -1.87
C ALA A 197 2.43 20.27 -3.15
N CYS A 198 3.19 20.56 -4.22
CA CYS A 198 2.65 20.94 -5.52
C CYS A 198 1.77 19.83 -6.12
N LEU A 199 2.25 18.58 -6.07
CA LEU A 199 1.49 17.41 -6.54
C LEU A 199 0.16 17.28 -5.80
N MET A 200 0.19 17.38 -4.46
CA MET A 200 -1.03 17.28 -3.65
C MET A 200 -2.01 18.44 -3.93
N ALA A 201 -1.50 19.66 -4.10
CA ALA A 201 -2.31 20.85 -4.38
C ALA A 201 -3.01 20.79 -5.75
N ALA A 202 -2.32 20.27 -6.78
CA ALA A 202 -2.90 20.12 -8.12
C ALA A 202 -4.16 19.24 -8.11
N HIS A 203 -4.15 18.15 -7.33
CA HIS A 203 -5.26 17.21 -7.23
C HIS A 203 -6.42 17.65 -6.33
N THR A 204 -6.20 18.61 -5.42
CA THR A 204 -7.29 19.27 -4.70
C THR A 204 -8.04 20.25 -5.61
N ASN A 205 -7.34 20.98 -6.47
CA ASN A 205 -7.96 21.99 -7.34
C ASN A 205 -8.78 21.38 -8.49
N SER A 206 -8.36 20.24 -9.05
CA SER A 206 -9.13 19.55 -10.11
C SER A 206 -10.53 19.07 -9.67
N ARG A 207 -10.76 18.94 -8.35
CA ARG A 207 -12.06 18.53 -7.78
C ARG A 207 -13.08 19.67 -7.76
N ASP A 208 -12.61 20.91 -7.67
CA ASP A 208 -13.45 22.10 -7.72
C ASP A 208 -13.78 22.49 -9.17
N GLU A 209 -12.87 22.26 -10.12
CA GLU A 209 -13.13 22.54 -11.55
C GLU A 209 -14.16 21.59 -12.18
N THR A 210 -14.22 20.33 -11.74
CA THR A 210 -15.26 19.39 -12.23
C THR A 210 -16.66 19.71 -11.70
N MET A 211 -16.77 20.41 -10.57
CA MET A 211 -18.05 20.96 -10.09
C MET A 211 -18.41 22.29 -10.76
N ALA A 212 -17.41 23.10 -11.16
CA ALA A 212 -17.63 24.38 -11.81
C ALA A 212 -18.07 24.28 -13.29
N LEU A 213 -17.78 23.17 -13.96
CA LEU A 213 -18.11 22.97 -15.38
C LEU A 213 -19.57 22.53 -15.65
N ASN A 214 -20.38 22.29 -14.62
CA ASN A 214 -21.81 21.97 -14.77
C ASN A 214 -22.76 23.17 -14.51
N SER A 215 -22.21 24.37 -14.34
CA SER A 215 -22.99 25.59 -14.16
C SER A 215 -22.39 26.75 -14.95
N ASN A 216 -22.61 26.74 -16.27
CA ASN A 216 -23.08 27.92 -17.00
C ASN A 216 -23.34 27.57 -18.47
N GLY A 217 -24.61 27.66 -18.86
CA GLY A 217 -24.98 27.75 -20.26
C GLY A 217 -24.45 29.04 -20.89
N GLY A 218 -24.04 28.91 -22.14
CA GLY A 218 -24.04 30.00 -23.11
C GLY A 218 -22.91 31.01 -23.02
N ILE A 219 -21.75 30.70 -23.60
CA ILE A 219 -21.00 31.69 -24.37
C ILE A 219 -20.57 31.04 -25.69
N ALA A 220 -21.18 31.52 -26.77
CA ALA A 220 -20.88 31.14 -28.14
C ALA A 220 -19.44 31.54 -28.52
N LEU A 221 -18.77 30.67 -29.27
CA LEU A 221 -17.57 30.99 -30.05
C LEU A 221 -17.84 32.20 -30.95
N PRO A 222 -16.97 33.23 -30.99
CA PRO A 222 -17.04 34.22 -32.04
C PRO A 222 -16.56 33.60 -33.37
N PRO A 223 -17.15 33.98 -34.51
CA PRO A 223 -16.82 33.39 -35.79
C PRO A 223 -15.50 33.94 -36.33
N ALA A 224 -14.86 33.11 -37.16
CA ALA A 224 -13.69 33.48 -37.96
C ALA A 224 -14.01 34.66 -38.88
N ALA A 225 -13.11 35.63 -38.95
CA ALA A 225 -13.10 36.66 -39.98
C ALA A 225 -11.68 36.83 -40.55
N GLU A 226 -11.67 37.13 -41.84
CA GLU A 226 -10.62 36.92 -42.83
C GLU A 226 -9.46 37.92 -42.81
N LYS A 227 -8.40 37.52 -43.54
CA LYS A 227 -7.24 38.27 -44.02
C LYS A 227 -7.54 39.74 -44.38
N VAL A 228 -6.63 40.64 -44.00
CA VAL A 228 -6.12 41.73 -44.88
C VAL A 228 -4.63 41.98 -44.59
N THR A 229 -3.91 42.28 -45.68
CA THR A 229 -2.48 42.46 -45.92
C THR A 229 -1.85 43.75 -45.36
N ALA A 230 -0.53 43.63 -45.07
CA ALA A 230 0.60 44.57 -45.23
C ALA A 230 0.46 46.07 -44.89
N ASP A 231 1.37 46.61 -44.07
CA ASP A 231 2.45 47.44 -44.61
C ASP A 231 3.62 47.69 -43.63
N VAL A 232 4.76 47.95 -44.26
CA VAL A 232 6.13 48.18 -43.78
C VAL A 232 6.26 49.51 -43.02
N PHE A 233 7.07 49.52 -41.94
CA PHE A 233 8.16 50.47 -41.68
C PHE A 233 9.13 49.89 -40.66
#